data_AF-A0A3N5Z7R0-F1
#
_entry.id   AF-A0A3N5Z7R0-F1
#
_cell.length_a   1.000
_cell.length_b   1.000
_cell.length_c   1.000
_cell.angle_alpha   90.00
_cell.angle_beta   90.00
_cell.angle_gamma   90.00
#
_symmetry.space_group_name_H-M   'P 1'
#
loop_
_entity.id
_entity.type
_entity.pdbx_description
1 polymer ?
#
loop_
_entity_poly.entity_id
_entity_poly.type
_entity_poly.pdbx_seq_one_letter_code
_entity_poly.pdbx_strand_id
1 'polypeptide(L)'
;SAAKAALPAVAAVGGMAAPAAIYLLLNAGDPEALRGWAIPAATDIAFAVGVLALLGGHAPASLKIFLLALAILDDLGAIVVIAAFYTADLSLAALALAAAGIVGLVVLNVAGVQRLGGYILLGAFLWVCVLKSGVHATLAGVVTAFAIPLSGRPGEPDDLSPLNRLEHALHPWVAFGILPLFAFANAGVSLDGMSLGSIAEPVPFGIAAGLFVGKQVGVMLATWFAVRLGVGALPEGASWTQFYGMALLTGIGFTMSLFIGTLAFQTEHQAAAVRIGVIGGSLLSALAGYTVLRLSSPQSQALRAAAGRRGGPASLS
;
A
#
# COMPACT_ATOMS: atom_id res chain seq x y z
N SER A 1 8.94 2.07 19.10
CA SER A 1 8.98 3.47 19.55
C SER A 1 8.58 4.36 18.39
N ALA A 2 8.04 5.56 18.65
CA ALA A 2 7.62 6.51 17.62
C ALA A 2 8.73 6.78 16.56
N ALA A 3 10.00 6.79 16.97
CA ALA A 3 11.15 6.95 16.07
C ALA A 3 11.27 5.83 15.01
N LYS A 4 10.84 4.60 15.31
CA LYS A 4 10.87 3.48 14.34
C LYS A 4 9.72 3.57 13.30
N ALA A 5 8.65 4.29 13.62
CA ALA A 5 7.50 4.49 12.73
C ALA A 5 7.60 5.79 11.90
N ALA A 6 8.40 6.76 12.35
CA ALA A 6 8.52 8.06 11.71
C ALA A 6 9.08 7.98 10.28
N LEU A 7 10.14 7.19 10.05
CA LEU A 7 10.77 7.10 8.74
C LEU A 7 9.85 6.44 7.68
N PRO A 8 9.22 5.28 7.93
CA PRO A 8 8.22 4.72 7.02
C PRO A 8 7.07 5.70 6.71
N ALA A 9 6.59 6.45 7.70
CA ALA A 9 5.51 7.41 7.51
C ALA A 9 5.92 8.58 6.59
N VAL A 10 7.09 9.17 6.80
CA VAL A 10 7.60 10.25 5.93
C VAL A 10 7.84 9.72 4.51
N ALA A 11 8.39 8.51 4.39
CA ALA A 11 8.60 7.85 3.11
C ALA A 11 7.28 7.58 2.37
N ALA A 12 6.23 7.13 3.07
CA ALA A 12 4.90 6.92 2.53
C ALA A 12 4.27 8.24 2.04
N VAL A 13 4.34 9.31 2.83
CA VAL A 13 3.84 10.63 2.40
C VAL A 13 4.52 11.11 1.11
N GLY A 14 5.84 10.98 1.02
CA GLY A 14 6.57 11.27 -0.22
C GLY A 14 6.18 10.33 -1.36
N GLY A 15 6.05 9.05 -1.06
CA GLY A 15 5.62 7.97 -1.95
C GLY A 15 4.18 8.08 -2.42
N MET A 16 3.33 8.92 -1.80
CA MET A 16 2.00 9.24 -2.31
C MET A 16 1.98 10.56 -3.06
N ALA A 17 2.64 11.59 -2.52
CA ALA A 17 2.60 12.95 -3.06
C ALA A 17 3.32 13.06 -4.41
N ALA A 18 4.50 12.45 -4.57
CA ALA A 18 5.26 12.57 -5.81
C ALA A 18 4.61 11.86 -7.01
N PRO A 19 4.11 10.60 -6.91
CA PRO A 19 3.35 9.99 -8.00
C PRO A 19 2.11 10.78 -8.40
N ALA A 20 1.36 11.27 -7.41
CA ALA A 20 0.19 12.11 -7.64
C ALA A 20 0.55 13.38 -8.41
N ALA A 21 1.60 14.08 -7.98
CA ALA A 21 2.06 15.30 -8.64
C ALA A 21 2.52 15.04 -10.08
N ILE A 22 3.28 13.96 -10.33
CA ILE A 22 3.71 13.59 -11.69
C ILE A 22 2.50 13.31 -12.58
N TYR A 23 1.53 12.55 -12.08
CA TYR A 23 0.31 12.25 -12.83
C TYR A 23 -0.47 13.52 -13.19
N LEU A 24 -0.69 14.40 -12.21
CA LEU A 24 -1.40 15.66 -12.38
C LEU A 24 -0.70 16.56 -13.40
N LEU A 25 0.63 16.64 -13.36
CA LEU A 25 1.40 17.45 -14.31
C LEU A 25 1.28 16.92 -15.75
N LEU A 26 1.31 15.60 -15.93
CA LEU A 26 1.19 14.96 -17.24
C LEU A 26 -0.25 15.02 -17.80
N ASN A 27 -1.25 15.17 -16.93
CA ASN A 27 -2.67 15.21 -17.29
C ASN A 27 -3.31 16.59 -17.07
N ALA A 28 -2.52 17.65 -16.88
CA ALA A 28 -3.00 18.99 -16.54
C ALA A 28 -3.97 19.60 -17.57
N GLY A 29 -3.91 19.13 -18.82
CA GLY A 29 -4.77 19.59 -19.92
C GLY A 29 -6.13 18.91 -20.01
N ASP A 30 -6.42 17.87 -19.22
CA ASP A 30 -7.65 17.09 -19.30
C ASP A 30 -8.35 16.98 -17.92
N PRO A 31 -9.44 17.75 -17.70
CA PRO A 31 -10.18 17.73 -16.44
C PRO A 31 -10.72 16.36 -16.03
N GLU A 32 -11.07 15.49 -16.98
CA GLU A 32 -11.54 14.14 -16.65
C GLU A 32 -10.38 13.27 -16.19
N ALA A 33 -9.24 13.32 -16.90
CA ALA A 33 -8.04 12.60 -16.52
C ALA A 33 -7.54 12.97 -15.12
N LEU A 34 -7.67 14.23 -14.68
CA LEU A 34 -7.25 14.65 -13.34
C LEU A 34 -7.90 13.86 -12.20
N ARG A 35 -9.05 13.21 -12.43
CA ARG A 35 -9.69 12.32 -11.45
C ARG A 35 -8.84 11.08 -11.15
N GLY A 36 -7.89 10.70 -12.00
CA GLY A 36 -7.01 9.54 -11.80
C GLY A 36 -5.79 9.77 -10.90
N TRP A 37 -5.66 10.95 -10.27
CA TRP A 37 -4.43 11.35 -9.57
C TRP A 37 -3.98 10.41 -8.45
N ALA A 38 -4.92 9.74 -7.79
CA ALA A 38 -4.60 8.83 -6.69
C ALA A 38 -4.18 7.43 -7.18
N ILE A 39 -4.40 7.08 -8.46
CA ILE A 39 -4.09 5.76 -9.01
C ILE A 39 -2.61 5.36 -8.80
N PRO A 40 -1.62 6.20 -9.15
CA PRO A 40 -0.21 5.83 -8.98
C PRO A 40 0.32 6.02 -7.55
N ALA A 41 -0.52 6.48 -6.61
CA ALA A 41 -0.13 6.68 -5.23
C ALA A 41 -0.21 5.38 -4.39
N ALA A 42 -0.89 4.34 -4.87
CA ALA A 42 -1.06 3.09 -4.14
C ALA A 42 0.08 2.07 -4.40
N THR A 43 0.25 1.14 -3.46
CA THR A 43 1.25 0.08 -3.51
C THR A 43 0.58 -1.26 -3.17
N ASP A 44 0.64 -2.24 -4.07
CA ASP A 44 0.16 -3.61 -3.83
C ASP A 44 1.14 -4.36 -2.91
N ILE A 45 0.79 -4.38 -1.61
CA ILE A 45 1.57 -5.03 -0.55
C ILE A 45 1.87 -6.50 -0.89
N ALA A 46 0.89 -7.25 -1.40
CA ALA A 46 1.02 -8.69 -1.60
C ALA A 46 2.04 -9.00 -2.70
N PHE A 47 1.99 -8.29 -3.82
CA PHE A 47 2.96 -8.46 -4.89
C PHE A 47 4.33 -7.91 -4.51
N ALA A 48 4.41 -6.74 -3.88
CA ALA A 48 5.69 -6.14 -3.50
C ALA A 48 6.46 -7.01 -2.49
N VAL A 49 5.77 -7.51 -1.45
CA VAL A 49 6.34 -8.46 -0.49
C VAL A 49 6.64 -9.81 -1.16
N GLY A 50 5.80 -10.27 -2.08
CA GLY A 50 6.03 -11.49 -2.85
C GLY A 50 7.33 -11.44 -3.65
N VAL A 51 7.56 -10.37 -4.42
CA VAL A 51 8.83 -10.17 -5.15
C VAL A 51 10.02 -10.07 -4.18
N LEU A 52 9.85 -9.36 -3.06
CA LEU A 52 10.89 -9.24 -2.05
C LEU A 52 11.21 -10.57 -1.34
N ALA A 53 10.23 -11.46 -1.22
CA ALA A 53 10.42 -12.80 -0.66
C ALA A 53 11.23 -13.70 -1.60
N LEU A 54 11.03 -13.60 -2.93
CA LEU A 54 11.78 -14.36 -3.94
C LEU A 54 13.29 -14.05 -3.94
N LEU A 55 13.68 -12.87 -3.46
CA LEU A 55 15.08 -12.43 -3.40
C LEU A 55 15.89 -13.09 -2.27
N GLY A 56 15.24 -13.81 -1.36
CA GLY A 56 15.89 -14.56 -0.29
C GLY A 56 16.82 -13.70 0.56
N GLY A 57 18.11 -14.06 0.59
CA GLY A 57 19.14 -13.37 1.38
C GLY A 57 19.64 -12.03 0.81
N HIS A 58 19.18 -11.61 -0.37
CA HIS A 58 19.57 -10.32 -0.96
C HIS A 58 18.83 -9.13 -0.35
N ALA A 59 17.73 -9.39 0.36
CA ALA A 59 16.93 -8.40 1.06
C ALA A 59 16.90 -8.69 2.58
N PRO A 60 17.47 -7.80 3.42
CA PRO A 60 17.41 -7.93 4.87
C PRO A 60 15.97 -8.00 5.39
N ALA A 61 15.75 -8.70 6.51
CA ALA A 61 14.42 -8.78 7.13
C ALA A 61 13.88 -7.39 7.53
N SER A 62 14.76 -6.49 7.97
CA SER A 62 14.44 -5.09 8.29
C SER A 62 13.85 -4.34 7.09
N LEU A 63 14.32 -4.64 5.87
CA LEU A 63 13.83 -4.03 4.63
C LEU A 63 12.41 -4.52 4.28
N LYS A 64 12.11 -5.79 4.57
CA LYS A 64 10.75 -6.37 4.41
C LYS A 64 9.76 -5.71 5.35
N ILE A 65 10.15 -5.55 6.62
CA ILE A 65 9.33 -4.87 7.63
C ILE A 65 9.12 -3.40 7.24
N PHE A 66 10.15 -2.73 6.73
CA PHE A 66 10.03 -1.35 6.26
C PHE A 66 9.05 -1.22 5.08
N LEU A 67 9.19 -2.08 4.06
CA LEU A 67 8.28 -2.10 2.90
C LEU A 67 6.84 -2.33 3.33
N LEU A 68 6.62 -3.32 4.21
CA LEU A 68 5.28 -3.60 4.77
C LEU A 68 4.70 -2.37 5.48
N ALA A 69 5.48 -1.73 6.35
CA ALA A 69 5.02 -0.55 7.08
C ALA A 69 4.71 0.63 6.16
N LEU A 70 5.57 0.90 5.17
CA LEU A 70 5.36 1.95 4.18
C LEU A 70 4.08 1.68 3.37
N ALA A 71 3.92 0.45 2.86
CA ALA A 71 2.82 0.12 1.98
C ALA A 71 1.47 0.08 2.72
N ILE A 72 1.44 -0.34 4.00
CA ILE A 72 0.25 -0.18 4.85
C ILE A 72 -0.14 1.30 5.02
N LEU A 73 0.86 2.18 5.22
CA LEU A 73 0.60 3.62 5.38
C LEU A 73 0.13 4.26 4.08
N ASP A 74 0.72 3.89 2.94
CA ASP A 74 0.25 4.28 1.60
C ASP A 74 -1.21 3.87 1.38
N ASP A 75 -1.56 2.62 1.67
CA ASP A 75 -2.91 2.08 1.48
C ASP A 75 -3.93 2.75 2.40
N LEU A 76 -3.60 2.98 3.67
CA LEU A 76 -4.47 3.71 4.59
C LEU A 76 -4.64 5.17 4.12
N GLY A 77 -3.57 5.79 3.64
CA GLY A 77 -3.61 7.12 3.03
C GLY A 77 -4.51 7.15 1.79
N ALA A 78 -4.38 6.16 0.91
CA ALA A 78 -5.21 6.02 -0.28
C ALA A 78 -6.69 5.84 0.09
N ILE A 79 -7.00 5.06 1.12
CA ILE A 79 -8.37 4.90 1.64
C ILE A 79 -8.95 6.24 2.13
N VAL A 80 -8.16 7.06 2.83
CA VAL A 80 -8.57 8.40 3.26
C VAL A 80 -8.81 9.32 2.05
N VAL A 81 -7.94 9.26 1.04
CA VAL A 81 -8.10 10.00 -0.22
C VAL A 81 -9.37 9.58 -0.94
N ILE A 82 -9.64 8.28 -1.04
CA ILE A 82 -10.87 7.72 -1.62
C ILE A 82 -12.10 8.29 -0.90
N ALA A 83 -12.10 8.27 0.43
CA ALA A 83 -13.18 8.77 1.26
C ALA A 83 -13.44 10.28 1.03
N ALA A 84 -12.38 11.07 0.87
CA ALA A 84 -12.49 12.52 0.75
C ALA A 84 -12.83 13.00 -0.67
N PHE A 85 -12.32 12.33 -1.71
CA PHE A 85 -12.34 12.87 -3.08
C PHE A 85 -13.23 12.11 -4.08
N TYR A 86 -13.64 10.88 -3.78
CA TYR A 86 -14.40 10.04 -4.71
C TYR A 86 -15.83 9.76 -4.23
N THR A 87 -16.29 10.41 -3.16
CA THR A 87 -17.62 10.19 -2.56
C THR A 87 -18.72 10.73 -3.47
N ALA A 88 -19.77 9.95 -3.68
CA ALA A 88 -20.90 10.27 -4.54
C ALA A 88 -22.05 10.94 -3.76
N ASP A 89 -23.22 11.10 -4.41
CA ASP A 89 -24.41 11.70 -3.80
C ASP A 89 -24.77 11.05 -2.45
N LEU A 90 -24.87 11.88 -1.43
CA LEU A 90 -25.05 11.43 -0.05
C LEU A 90 -26.51 11.18 0.27
N SER A 91 -26.85 9.92 0.59
CA SER A 91 -28.14 9.60 1.21
C SER A 91 -28.04 9.78 2.73
N LEU A 92 -28.64 10.86 3.24
CA LEU A 92 -28.67 11.16 4.68
C LEU A 92 -29.27 10.02 5.51
N ALA A 93 -30.29 9.33 4.97
CA ALA A 93 -30.91 8.19 5.64
C ALA A 93 -29.94 7.01 5.79
N ALA A 94 -29.21 6.68 4.72
CA ALA A 94 -28.21 5.61 4.75
C ALA A 94 -27.01 5.99 5.64
N LEU A 95 -26.61 7.27 5.66
CA LEU A 95 -25.58 7.77 6.58
C LEU A 95 -25.99 7.66 8.05
N ALA A 96 -27.24 7.97 8.39
CA ALA A 96 -27.74 7.83 9.76
C ALA A 96 -27.70 6.36 10.21
N LEU A 97 -28.07 5.43 9.33
CA LEU A 97 -27.98 3.99 9.61
C LEU A 97 -26.53 3.52 9.72
N ALA A 98 -25.63 4.02 8.87
CA ALA A 98 -24.20 3.74 8.97
C ALA A 98 -23.64 4.22 10.32
N ALA A 99 -23.98 5.44 10.76
CA ALA A 99 -23.59 5.96 12.06
C ALA A 99 -24.10 5.09 13.22
N ALA A 100 -25.36 4.62 13.15
CA ALA A 100 -25.91 3.67 14.12
C ALA A 100 -25.13 2.34 14.14
N GLY A 101 -24.71 1.83 12.98
CA GLY A 101 -23.86 0.65 12.86
C GLY A 101 -22.48 0.84 13.52
N ILE A 102 -21.85 1.99 13.31
CA ILE A 102 -20.58 2.36 13.96
C ILE A 102 -20.74 2.44 15.48
N VAL A 103 -21.80 3.10 15.97
CA VAL A 103 -22.09 3.17 17.40
C VAL A 103 -22.28 1.76 17.96
N GLY A 104 -22.99 0.88 17.26
CA GLY A 104 -23.13 -0.52 17.66
C GLY A 104 -21.78 -1.24 17.80
N LEU A 105 -20.88 -1.07 16.83
CA LEU A 105 -19.54 -1.65 16.87
C LEU A 105 -18.73 -1.14 18.07
N VAL A 106 -18.78 0.17 18.34
CA VAL A 106 -18.12 0.79 19.50
C VAL A 106 -18.71 0.28 20.81
N VAL A 107 -20.04 0.17 20.91
CA VAL A 107 -20.71 -0.36 22.10
C VAL A 107 -20.30 -1.80 22.37
N LEU A 108 -20.18 -2.66 21.35
CA LEU A 108 -19.66 -4.03 21.54
C LEU A 108 -18.22 -4.02 22.08
N ASN A 109 -17.36 -3.17 21.53
CA ASN A 109 -15.97 -3.03 21.95
C ASN A 109 -15.84 -2.58 23.41
N VAL A 110 -16.52 -1.48 23.75
CA VAL A 110 -16.50 -0.92 25.11
C VAL A 110 -17.15 -1.85 26.13
N ALA A 111 -18.18 -2.62 25.73
CA ALA A 111 -18.77 -3.68 26.56
C ALA A 111 -17.89 -4.93 26.71
N GLY A 112 -16.71 -4.97 26.09
CA GLY A 112 -15.76 -6.08 26.21
C GLY A 112 -16.21 -7.36 25.51
N VAL A 113 -17.09 -7.28 24.51
CA VAL A 113 -17.59 -8.46 23.80
C VAL A 113 -16.46 -9.07 22.96
N GLN A 114 -16.09 -10.31 23.26
CA GLN A 114 -14.99 -11.02 22.57
C GLN A 114 -15.48 -11.84 21.35
N ARG A 115 -16.80 -11.92 21.12
CA ARG A 115 -17.38 -12.78 20.08
C ARG A 115 -17.40 -12.05 18.73
N LEU A 116 -16.57 -12.53 17.80
CA LEU A 116 -16.43 -11.98 16.44
C LEU A 116 -17.75 -11.85 15.66
N GLY A 117 -18.69 -12.78 15.85
CA GLY A 117 -19.95 -12.79 15.09
C GLY A 117 -20.74 -11.48 15.17
N GLY A 118 -20.73 -10.81 16.33
CA GLY A 118 -21.42 -9.51 16.48
C GLY A 118 -20.78 -8.42 15.62
N TYR A 119 -19.45 -8.34 15.62
CA TYR A 119 -18.71 -7.38 14.80
C TYR A 119 -18.86 -7.63 13.31
N ILE A 120 -18.82 -8.91 12.88
CA ILE A 120 -18.98 -9.24 11.45
C ILE A 120 -20.39 -8.91 10.95
N LEU A 121 -21.43 -9.19 11.75
CA LEU A 121 -22.80 -8.86 11.38
C LEU A 121 -23.02 -7.34 11.31
N LEU A 122 -22.55 -6.59 12.31
CA LEU A 122 -22.64 -5.14 12.30
C LEU A 122 -21.77 -4.51 11.20
N GLY A 123 -20.62 -5.09 10.91
CA GLY A 123 -19.75 -4.69 9.80
C GLY A 123 -20.40 -4.91 8.44
N ALA A 124 -21.07 -6.05 8.24
CA ALA A 124 -21.86 -6.31 7.02
C ALA A 124 -23.05 -5.34 6.89
N PHE A 125 -23.74 -5.06 8.00
CA PHE A 125 -24.79 -4.05 8.04
C PHE A 125 -24.26 -2.65 7.68
N LEU A 126 -23.13 -2.26 8.28
CA LEU A 126 -22.45 -1.00 7.99
C LEU A 126 -22.07 -0.93 6.50
N TRP A 127 -21.50 -1.99 5.96
CA TRP A 127 -21.11 -2.12 4.55
C TRP A 127 -22.29 -1.87 3.59
N VAL A 128 -23.45 -2.47 3.86
CA VAL A 128 -24.68 -2.23 3.07
C VAL A 128 -25.14 -0.78 3.19
N CYS A 129 -25.06 -0.19 4.38
CA CYS A 129 -25.47 1.20 4.59
C CYS A 129 -24.57 2.17 3.83
N VAL A 130 -23.24 2.02 3.91
CA VAL A 130 -22.31 2.91 3.20
C VAL A 130 -22.43 2.74 1.68
N LEU A 131 -22.63 1.51 1.18
CA LEU A 131 -22.87 1.25 -0.24
C LEU A 131 -24.07 2.05 -0.79
N LYS A 132 -25.12 2.21 0.02
CA LYS A 132 -26.31 3.00 -0.34
C LYS A 132 -26.18 4.49 -0.02
N SER A 133 -25.15 4.89 0.74
CA SER A 133 -24.99 6.27 1.20
C SER A 133 -24.09 7.13 0.31
N GLY A 134 -23.54 6.57 -0.77
CA GLY A 134 -22.55 7.23 -1.62
C GLY A 134 -21.12 7.21 -1.06
N VAL A 135 -20.93 6.65 0.15
CA VAL A 135 -19.61 6.46 0.77
C VAL A 135 -19.05 5.11 0.33
N HIS A 136 -17.72 5.02 0.21
CA HIS A 136 -17.08 3.80 -0.25
C HIS A 136 -17.24 2.63 0.72
N ALA A 137 -17.69 1.50 0.19
CA ALA A 137 -17.94 0.30 0.96
C ALA A 137 -16.67 -0.31 1.59
N THR A 138 -15.50 -0.04 1.03
CA THR A 138 -14.20 -0.44 1.59
C THR A 138 -13.93 0.12 2.98
N LEU A 139 -14.42 1.32 3.29
CA LEU A 139 -14.25 1.94 4.61
C LEU A 139 -14.94 1.14 5.72
N ALA A 140 -16.05 0.46 5.42
CA ALA A 140 -16.77 -0.34 6.41
C ALA A 140 -15.91 -1.49 6.97
N GLY A 141 -15.11 -2.13 6.11
CA GLY A 141 -14.17 -3.18 6.53
C GLY A 141 -13.11 -2.65 7.50
N VAL A 142 -12.53 -1.50 7.18
CA VAL A 142 -11.53 -0.82 8.01
C VAL A 142 -12.12 -0.42 9.36
N VAL A 143 -13.27 0.27 9.36
CA VAL A 143 -13.95 0.69 10.60
C VAL A 143 -14.33 -0.51 11.47
N THR A 144 -14.79 -1.61 10.85
CA THR A 144 -15.09 -2.84 11.57
C THR A 144 -13.83 -3.41 12.21
N ALA A 145 -12.72 -3.49 11.48
CA ALA A 145 -11.45 -3.99 12.00
C ALA A 145 -10.95 -3.16 13.21
N PHE A 146 -11.03 -1.83 13.14
CA PHE A 146 -10.66 -0.93 14.24
C PHE A 146 -11.53 -1.13 15.49
N ALA A 147 -12.77 -1.60 15.34
CA ALA A 147 -13.66 -1.87 16.46
C ALA A 147 -13.45 -3.26 17.10
N ILE A 148 -12.77 -4.20 16.42
CA ILE A 148 -12.54 -5.54 16.98
C ILE A 148 -11.43 -5.47 18.05
N PRO A 149 -11.63 -6.08 19.23
CA PRO A 149 -10.64 -6.06 20.30
C PRO A 149 -9.28 -6.63 19.89
N LEU A 150 -8.21 -5.84 20.10
CA LEU A 150 -6.82 -6.23 19.88
C LEU A 150 -6.21 -6.98 21.07
N SER A 151 -6.73 -6.77 22.28
CA SER A 151 -6.32 -7.49 23.49
C SER A 151 -7.32 -8.60 23.81
N GLY A 152 -6.80 -9.76 24.23
CA GLY A 152 -7.60 -10.84 24.78
C GLY A 152 -8.21 -10.48 26.14
N ARG A 153 -8.78 -11.47 26.85
CA ARG A 153 -9.26 -11.24 28.22
C ARG A 153 -8.08 -10.96 29.15
N PRO A 154 -8.27 -10.17 30.24
CA PRO A 154 -7.21 -9.95 31.22
C PRO A 154 -6.62 -11.28 31.72
N GLY A 155 -5.31 -11.46 31.53
CA GLY A 155 -4.58 -12.69 31.90
C GLY A 155 -4.40 -13.73 30.79
N GLU A 156 -4.96 -13.52 29.60
CA GLU A 156 -4.70 -14.35 28.41
C GLU A 156 -3.55 -13.78 27.56
N PRO A 157 -2.73 -14.63 26.91
CA PRO A 157 -1.75 -14.19 25.92
C PRO A 157 -2.37 -13.38 24.77
N ASP A 158 -1.65 -12.38 24.25
CA ASP A 158 -2.10 -11.50 23.16
C ASP A 158 -2.43 -12.27 21.86
N ASP A 159 -1.82 -13.42 21.68
CA ASP A 159 -2.03 -14.40 20.61
C ASP A 159 -3.43 -15.04 20.63
N LEU A 160 -4.20 -14.84 21.70
CA LEU A 160 -5.61 -15.25 21.78
C LEU A 160 -6.60 -14.14 21.42
N SER A 161 -6.16 -12.94 21.04
CA SER A 161 -7.08 -11.84 20.78
C SER A 161 -8.02 -12.10 19.59
N PRO A 162 -9.28 -11.62 19.64
CA PRO A 162 -10.23 -11.83 18.55
C PRO A 162 -9.74 -11.30 17.20
N LEU A 163 -9.12 -10.11 17.19
CA LEU A 163 -8.59 -9.50 15.97
C LEU A 163 -7.46 -10.34 15.37
N ASN A 164 -6.50 -10.77 16.20
CA ASN A 164 -5.35 -11.56 15.75
C ASN A 164 -5.80 -12.92 15.17
N ARG A 165 -6.76 -13.58 15.83
CA ARG A 165 -7.38 -14.81 15.31
C ARG A 165 -8.08 -14.59 13.97
N LEU A 166 -8.82 -13.50 13.83
CA LEU A 166 -9.51 -13.16 12.59
C LEU A 166 -8.52 -12.86 11.46
N GLU A 167 -7.46 -12.09 11.74
CA GLU A 167 -6.40 -11.79 10.79
C GLU A 167 -5.75 -13.06 10.24
N HIS A 168 -5.31 -13.98 11.12
CA HIS A 168 -4.73 -15.26 10.73
C HIS A 168 -5.69 -16.12 9.92
N ALA A 169 -6.97 -16.13 10.28
CA ALA A 169 -7.99 -16.87 9.55
C ALA A 169 -8.28 -16.27 8.17
N LEU A 170 -8.27 -14.94 8.03
CA LEU A 170 -8.55 -14.24 6.76
C LEU A 170 -7.36 -14.25 5.82
N HIS A 171 -6.13 -14.18 6.32
CA HIS A 171 -4.92 -14.08 5.49
C HIS A 171 -4.86 -15.07 4.32
N PRO A 172 -5.06 -16.40 4.50
CA PRO A 172 -5.02 -17.34 3.37
C PRO A 172 -6.16 -17.11 2.37
N TRP A 173 -7.36 -16.76 2.83
CA TRP A 173 -8.49 -16.46 1.94
C TRP A 173 -8.27 -15.18 1.14
N VAL A 174 -7.71 -14.15 1.77
CA VAL A 174 -7.38 -12.89 1.11
C VAL A 174 -6.28 -13.11 0.08
N ALA A 175 -5.17 -13.75 0.47
CA ALA A 175 -3.99 -13.93 -0.36
C ALA A 175 -4.21 -14.89 -1.54
N PHE A 176 -4.93 -16.00 -1.33
CA PHE A 176 -5.06 -17.07 -2.34
C PHE A 176 -6.46 -17.16 -2.97
N GLY A 177 -7.46 -16.46 -2.45
CA GLY A 177 -8.82 -16.43 -2.97
C GLY A 177 -9.22 -15.06 -3.50
N ILE A 178 -9.37 -14.09 -2.58
CA ILE A 178 -9.95 -12.77 -2.88
C ILE A 178 -9.05 -11.96 -3.81
N LEU A 179 -7.75 -11.83 -3.52
CA LEU A 179 -6.82 -11.06 -4.35
C LEU A 179 -6.67 -11.65 -5.76
N PRO A 180 -6.44 -12.97 -5.95
CA PRO A 180 -6.40 -13.55 -7.29
C PRO A 180 -7.71 -13.38 -8.07
N LEU A 181 -8.86 -13.55 -7.42
CA LEU A 181 -10.16 -13.34 -8.05
C LEU A 181 -10.38 -11.88 -8.46
N PHE A 182 -10.02 -10.95 -7.57
CA PHE A 182 -10.10 -9.51 -7.84
C PHE A 182 -9.19 -9.12 -9.01
N ALA A 183 -7.94 -9.58 -9.00
CA ALA A 183 -6.99 -9.35 -10.07
C ALA A 183 -7.50 -9.93 -11.39
N PHE A 184 -8.00 -11.17 -11.39
CA PHE A 184 -8.57 -11.79 -12.58
C PHE A 184 -9.74 -10.99 -13.16
N ALA A 185 -10.66 -10.52 -12.31
CA ALA A 185 -11.83 -9.77 -12.74
C ALA A 185 -11.49 -8.36 -13.26
N ASN A 186 -10.44 -7.70 -12.72
CA ASN A 186 -10.14 -6.30 -13.02
C ASN A 186 -8.93 -6.09 -13.93
N ALA A 187 -8.00 -7.04 -14.01
CA ALA A 187 -6.79 -6.94 -14.83
C ALA A 187 -7.02 -7.42 -16.28
N GLY A 188 -8.19 -7.97 -16.61
CA GLY A 188 -8.55 -8.35 -17.97
C GLY A 188 -8.46 -7.15 -18.92
N VAL A 189 -7.43 -7.13 -19.77
CA VAL A 189 -7.29 -6.16 -20.85
C VAL A 189 -7.57 -6.86 -22.15
N SER A 190 -8.56 -6.38 -22.91
CA SER A 190 -8.68 -6.78 -24.31
C SER A 190 -7.48 -6.20 -25.06
N LEU A 191 -6.64 -7.07 -25.61
CA LEU A 191 -5.50 -6.66 -26.44
C LEU A 191 -5.93 -6.31 -27.87
N ASP A 192 -7.20 -6.54 -28.20
CA ASP A 192 -7.76 -6.26 -29.52
C ASP A 192 -7.71 -4.76 -29.81
N GLY A 193 -7.00 -4.39 -30.87
CA GLY A 193 -6.85 -2.99 -31.29
C GLY A 193 -5.83 -2.18 -30.49
N MET A 194 -5.05 -2.79 -29.58
CA MET A 194 -3.96 -2.07 -28.91
C MET A 194 -2.86 -1.68 -29.90
N SER A 195 -2.62 -0.39 -30.03
CA SER A 195 -1.44 0.15 -30.71
C SER A 195 -0.35 0.49 -29.69
N LEU A 196 0.91 0.51 -30.11
CA LEU A 196 1.99 1.06 -29.27
C LEU A 196 1.74 2.52 -28.88
N GLY A 197 0.91 3.25 -29.65
CA GLY A 197 0.48 4.62 -29.35
C GLY A 197 -0.44 4.71 -28.12
N SER A 198 -1.20 3.65 -27.80
CA SER A 198 -2.11 3.64 -26.66
C SER A 198 -1.37 3.67 -25.31
N ILE A 199 -0.09 3.28 -25.27
CA ILE A 199 0.76 3.42 -24.08
C ILE A 199 1.21 4.88 -23.89
N ALA A 200 1.33 5.63 -24.98
CA ALA A 200 1.76 7.03 -24.98
C ALA A 200 0.61 8.01 -24.72
N GLU A 201 -0.62 7.52 -24.58
CA GLU A 201 -1.75 8.34 -24.17
C GLU A 201 -1.50 8.93 -22.76
N PRO A 202 -2.02 10.14 -22.46
CA PRO A 202 -1.71 10.84 -21.21
C PRO A 202 -2.03 10.06 -19.93
N VAL A 203 -3.17 9.35 -19.92
CA VAL A 203 -3.62 8.60 -18.73
C VAL A 203 -2.75 7.35 -18.48
N PRO A 204 -2.58 6.40 -19.43
CA PRO A 204 -1.70 5.25 -19.26
C PRO A 204 -0.26 5.67 -18.94
N PHE A 205 0.28 6.63 -19.69
CA PHE A 205 1.64 7.11 -19.51
C PHE A 205 1.81 7.79 -18.15
N GLY A 206 0.86 8.64 -17.76
CA GLY A 206 0.86 9.31 -16.45
C GLY A 206 0.83 8.33 -15.29
N ILE A 207 0.01 7.28 -15.38
CA ILE A 207 -0.04 6.22 -14.35
C ILE A 207 1.29 5.47 -14.30
N ALA A 208 1.80 5.03 -15.44
CA ALA A 208 3.06 4.28 -15.50
C ALA A 208 4.25 5.12 -15.00
N ALA A 209 4.33 6.40 -15.37
CA ALA A 209 5.35 7.33 -14.91
C ALA A 209 5.21 7.64 -13.40
N GLY A 210 3.99 7.81 -12.90
CA GLY A 210 3.74 8.01 -11.48
C GLY A 210 4.17 6.78 -10.65
N LEU A 211 3.76 5.58 -11.07
CA LEU A 211 4.11 4.32 -10.40
C LEU A 211 5.61 4.04 -10.46
N PHE A 212 6.23 4.21 -11.63
CA PHE A 212 7.64 3.92 -11.78
C PHE A 212 8.49 5.07 -11.22
N VAL A 213 8.48 6.25 -11.85
CA VAL A 213 9.35 7.38 -11.50
C VAL A 213 8.90 8.06 -10.22
N GLY A 214 7.59 8.30 -10.07
CA GLY A 214 7.05 9.04 -8.93
C GLY A 214 7.33 8.35 -7.60
N LYS A 215 7.13 7.04 -7.51
CA LYS A 215 7.39 6.27 -6.28
C LYS A 215 8.88 6.29 -5.93
N GLN A 216 9.74 6.08 -6.92
CA GLN A 216 11.19 6.17 -6.73
C GLN A 216 11.60 7.53 -6.18
N VAL A 217 11.19 8.61 -6.86
CA VAL A 217 11.56 9.98 -6.48
C VAL A 217 10.98 10.34 -5.10
N GLY A 218 9.70 10.06 -4.88
CA GLY A 218 8.99 10.38 -3.64
C GLY A 218 9.59 9.68 -2.42
N VAL A 219 9.71 8.36 -2.49
CA VAL A 219 10.23 7.54 -1.37
C VAL A 219 11.70 7.87 -1.11
N MET A 220 12.52 7.99 -2.15
CA MET A 220 13.95 8.28 -2.00
C MET A 220 14.21 9.66 -1.43
N LEU A 221 13.57 10.71 -1.98
CA LEU A 221 13.79 12.08 -1.52
C LEU A 221 13.28 12.25 -0.09
N ALA A 222 12.07 11.79 0.22
CA ALA A 222 11.49 11.91 1.55
C ALA A 222 12.35 11.18 2.60
N THR A 223 12.82 9.97 2.29
CA THR A 223 13.71 9.23 3.18
C THR A 223 15.06 9.92 3.33
N TRP A 224 15.65 10.42 2.23
CA TRP A 224 16.94 11.11 2.26
C TRP A 224 16.89 12.37 3.13
N PHE A 225 15.85 13.20 2.98
CA PHE A 225 15.64 14.38 3.82
C PHE A 225 15.40 13.99 5.28
N ALA A 226 14.56 13.00 5.55
CA ALA A 226 14.28 12.55 6.92
C ALA A 226 15.56 12.05 7.64
N VAL A 227 16.42 11.30 6.94
CA VAL A 227 17.70 10.84 7.48
C VAL A 227 18.66 12.02 7.71
N ARG A 228 18.72 12.98 6.77
CA ARG A 228 19.54 14.20 6.91
C ARG A 228 19.12 15.08 8.09
N LEU A 229 17.82 15.14 8.37
CA LEU A 229 17.23 15.90 9.47
C LEU A 229 17.26 15.15 10.81
N GLY A 230 17.79 13.92 10.85
CA GLY A 230 17.86 13.11 12.07
C GLY A 230 16.53 12.53 12.53
N VAL A 231 15.50 12.49 11.68
CA VAL A 231 14.16 11.94 11.98
C VAL A 231 14.19 10.41 12.10
N GLY A 232 15.15 9.77 11.44
CA GLY A 232 15.35 8.31 11.50
C GLY A 232 16.61 7.86 10.78
N ALA A 233 16.81 6.55 10.73
CA ALA A 233 17.91 5.90 10.02
C ALA A 233 17.37 4.84 9.06
N LEU A 234 18.12 4.55 8.00
CA LEU A 234 17.82 3.43 7.10
C LEU A 234 17.62 2.12 7.88
N PRO A 235 16.81 1.18 7.34
CA PRO A 235 16.62 -0.12 7.96
C PRO A 235 17.95 -0.80 8.30
N GLU A 236 18.04 -1.41 9.47
CA GLU A 236 19.28 -2.01 9.96
C GLU A 236 19.82 -3.04 8.95
N GLY A 237 21.08 -2.89 8.56
CA GLY A 237 21.69 -3.76 7.56
C GLY A 237 21.18 -3.54 6.13
N ALA A 238 20.46 -2.46 5.82
CA ALA A 238 20.15 -2.09 4.44
C ALA A 238 21.17 -1.08 3.90
N SER A 239 21.67 -1.31 2.68
CA SER A 239 22.40 -0.30 1.91
C SER A 239 21.44 0.64 1.18
N TRP A 240 21.93 1.82 0.77
CA TRP A 240 21.15 2.73 -0.09
C TRP A 240 20.73 2.09 -1.42
N THR A 241 21.55 1.20 -2.00
CA THR A 241 21.19 0.46 -3.22
C THR A 241 20.04 -0.51 -2.97
N GLN A 242 20.06 -1.23 -1.86
CA GLN A 242 18.94 -2.10 -1.48
C GLN A 242 17.68 -1.29 -1.15
N PHE A 243 17.84 -0.13 -0.50
CA PHE A 243 16.72 0.76 -0.24
C PHE A 243 16.11 1.30 -1.53
N TYR A 244 16.93 1.69 -2.51
CA TYR A 244 16.47 2.09 -3.84
C TYR A 244 15.75 0.94 -4.57
N GLY A 245 16.30 -0.28 -4.49
CA GLY A 245 15.64 -1.48 -5.01
C GLY A 245 14.27 -1.73 -4.37
N MET A 246 14.12 -1.48 -3.07
CA MET A 246 12.83 -1.53 -2.37
C MET A 246 11.90 -0.39 -2.79
N ALA A 247 12.42 0.83 -2.95
CA ALA A 247 11.64 1.97 -3.43
C ALA A 247 11.06 1.70 -4.84
N LEU A 248 11.80 1.01 -5.71
CA LEU A 248 11.26 0.51 -6.99
C LEU A 248 10.08 -0.45 -6.79
N LEU A 249 10.14 -1.36 -5.82
CA LEU A 249 9.02 -2.27 -5.51
C LEU A 249 7.79 -1.55 -4.96
N THR A 250 7.93 -0.37 -4.36
CA THR A 250 6.76 0.47 -4.00
C THR A 250 5.99 0.99 -5.23
N GLY A 251 6.61 0.92 -6.41
CA GLY A 251 5.97 1.18 -7.70
C GLY A 251 5.08 0.07 -8.24
N ILE A 252 4.94 -1.04 -7.51
CA ILE A 252 4.02 -2.12 -7.87
C ILE A 252 2.64 -1.75 -7.32
N GLY A 253 1.84 -1.02 -8.11
CA GLY A 253 0.50 -0.61 -7.69
C GLY A 253 -0.58 -1.66 -7.91
N PHE A 254 -0.39 -2.51 -8.92
CA PHE A 254 -1.26 -3.61 -9.37
C PHE A 254 -2.70 -3.58 -8.84
N THR A 255 -3.08 -4.42 -7.87
CA THR A 255 -4.49 -4.53 -7.45
C THR A 255 -5.04 -3.26 -6.82
N MET A 256 -4.26 -2.56 -6.00
CA MET A 256 -4.70 -1.34 -5.34
C MET A 256 -4.85 -0.16 -6.32
N SER A 257 -3.95 -0.02 -7.29
CA SER A 257 -4.09 0.96 -8.36
C SER A 257 -5.24 0.64 -9.31
N LEU A 258 -5.46 -0.64 -9.64
CA LEU A 258 -6.65 -1.06 -10.42
C LEU A 258 -7.93 -0.74 -9.67
N PHE A 259 -7.97 -0.98 -8.35
CA PHE A 259 -9.10 -0.63 -7.50
C PHE A 259 -9.38 0.88 -7.50
N ILE A 260 -8.38 1.72 -7.30
CA ILE A 260 -8.56 3.18 -7.38
C ILE A 260 -9.01 3.58 -8.80
N GLY A 261 -8.51 2.90 -9.82
CA GLY A 261 -8.91 3.07 -11.20
C GLY A 261 -10.42 2.95 -11.44
N THR A 262 -11.05 1.93 -10.86
CA THR A 262 -12.51 1.71 -10.99
C THR A 262 -13.34 2.76 -10.26
N LEU A 263 -12.75 3.43 -9.25
CA LEU A 263 -13.38 4.56 -8.56
C LEU A 263 -13.20 5.87 -9.33
N ALA A 264 -12.06 6.05 -9.98
CA ALA A 264 -11.72 7.26 -10.71
C ALA A 264 -12.43 7.38 -12.05
N PHE A 265 -12.58 6.27 -12.76
CA PHE A 265 -13.13 6.24 -14.11
C PHE A 265 -14.21 5.18 -14.25
N GLN A 266 -15.35 5.58 -14.83
CA GLN A 266 -16.51 4.69 -15.03
C GLN A 266 -16.75 4.33 -16.50
N THR A 267 -15.96 4.88 -17.43
CA THR A 267 -16.06 4.55 -18.85
C THR A 267 -15.13 3.39 -19.22
N GLU A 268 -15.57 2.53 -20.12
CA GLU A 268 -14.79 1.34 -20.55
C GLU A 268 -13.44 1.75 -21.17
N HIS A 269 -13.42 2.85 -21.93
CA HIS A 269 -12.20 3.35 -22.58
C HIS A 269 -11.14 3.78 -21.56
N GLN A 270 -11.52 4.58 -20.55
CA GLN A 270 -10.62 4.99 -19.49
C GLN A 270 -10.20 3.80 -18.62
N ALA A 271 -11.10 2.86 -18.36
CA ALA A 271 -10.77 1.64 -17.62
C ALA A 271 -9.68 0.81 -18.32
N ALA A 272 -9.74 0.65 -19.65
CA ALA A 272 -8.70 0.00 -20.43
C ALA A 272 -7.36 0.75 -20.32
N ALA A 273 -7.39 2.09 -20.47
CA ALA A 273 -6.22 2.94 -20.32
C ALA A 273 -5.56 2.80 -18.93
N VAL A 274 -6.36 2.77 -17.86
CA VAL A 274 -5.84 2.51 -16.50
C VAL A 274 -5.16 1.16 -16.41
N ARG A 275 -5.80 0.09 -16.88
CA ARG A 275 -5.22 -1.25 -16.82
C ARG A 275 -3.87 -1.32 -17.53
N ILE A 276 -3.75 -0.71 -18.71
CA ILE A 276 -2.49 -0.63 -19.46
C ILE A 276 -1.42 0.09 -18.65
N GLY A 277 -1.71 1.29 -18.13
CA GLY A 277 -0.78 2.09 -17.35
C GLY A 277 -0.34 1.39 -16.05
N VAL A 278 -1.29 0.81 -15.32
CA VAL A 278 -1.02 0.11 -14.04
C VAL A 278 -0.20 -1.15 -14.28
N ILE A 279 -0.57 -1.99 -15.25
CA ILE A 279 0.15 -3.25 -15.54
C ILE A 279 1.55 -2.93 -16.05
N GLY A 280 1.68 -1.99 -16.99
CA GLY A 280 2.98 -1.57 -17.52
C GLY A 280 3.90 -0.99 -16.45
N GLY A 281 3.42 -0.01 -15.69
CA GLY A 281 4.17 0.60 -14.59
C GLY A 281 4.57 -0.41 -13.52
N SER A 282 3.63 -1.26 -13.09
CA SER A 282 3.89 -2.26 -12.05
C SER A 282 4.89 -3.32 -12.49
N LEU A 283 4.80 -3.78 -13.75
CA LEU A 283 5.74 -4.76 -14.30
C LEU A 283 7.16 -4.18 -14.39
N LEU A 284 7.29 -2.95 -14.88
CA LEU A 284 8.59 -2.26 -14.95
C LEU A 284 9.19 -2.08 -13.55
N SER A 285 8.39 -1.63 -12.59
CA SER A 285 8.77 -1.49 -11.18
C SER A 285 9.22 -2.83 -10.57
N ALA A 286 8.47 -3.90 -10.80
CA ALA A 286 8.80 -5.24 -10.31
C ALA A 286 10.11 -5.77 -10.90
N LEU A 287 10.29 -5.69 -12.22
CA LEU A 287 11.49 -6.18 -12.90
C LEU A 287 12.73 -5.36 -12.52
N ALA A 288 12.62 -4.03 -12.49
CA ALA A 288 13.72 -3.16 -12.12
C ALA A 288 14.10 -3.33 -10.64
N GLY A 289 13.11 -3.33 -9.73
CA GLY A 289 13.33 -3.52 -8.30
C GLY A 289 13.95 -4.89 -8.00
N TYR A 290 13.44 -5.95 -8.62
CA TYR A 290 14.02 -7.30 -8.52
C TYR A 290 15.48 -7.32 -9.01
N THR A 291 15.75 -6.72 -10.17
CA THR A 291 17.09 -6.71 -10.76
C THR A 291 18.08 -5.94 -9.89
N VAL A 292 17.72 -4.74 -9.42
CA VAL A 292 18.58 -3.93 -8.53
C VAL A 292 18.88 -4.68 -7.23
N LEU A 293 17.88 -5.28 -6.60
CA LEU A 293 18.06 -6.02 -5.35
C LEU A 293 18.90 -7.28 -5.55
N ARG A 294 18.69 -8.01 -6.65
CA ARG A 294 19.47 -9.21 -6.97
C ARG A 294 20.93 -8.90 -7.23
N LEU A 295 21.22 -7.75 -7.85
CA LEU A 295 22.59 -7.31 -8.11
C LEU A 295 23.26 -6.69 -6.86
N SER A 296 22.48 -6.20 -5.91
CA SER A 296 23.02 -5.69 -4.65
C SER A 296 23.54 -6.85 -3.78
N SER A 297 24.87 -6.98 -3.70
CA SER A 297 25.52 -8.13 -3.07
C SER A 297 25.30 -8.18 -1.55
N PRO A 298 24.99 -9.36 -0.96
CA PRO A 298 25.06 -9.57 0.50
C PRO A 298 26.46 -9.34 1.09
N GLN A 299 27.48 -9.40 0.23
CA GLN A 299 28.91 -9.47 0.58
C GLN A 299 29.51 -8.14 1.09
N SER A 300 28.91 -6.99 0.75
CA SER A 300 29.38 -5.68 1.24
C SER A 300 29.23 -5.52 2.76
N GLN A 301 28.35 -6.30 3.40
CA GLN A 301 28.15 -6.31 4.85
C GLN A 301 29.19 -7.17 5.57
N ALA A 302 29.50 -8.36 5.03
CA ALA A 302 30.57 -9.20 5.56
C ALA A 302 31.94 -8.49 5.49
N LEU A 303 32.21 -7.77 4.40
CA LEU A 303 33.44 -6.99 4.23
C LEU A 303 33.50 -5.76 5.15
N ARG A 304 32.39 -5.03 5.36
CA ARG A 304 32.34 -3.90 6.32
C ARG A 304 32.43 -4.35 7.78
N ALA A 305 31.78 -5.46 8.14
CA ALA A 305 31.91 -6.06 9.47
C ALA A 305 33.32 -6.62 9.73
N ALA A 306 33.97 -7.17 8.71
CA ALA A 306 35.37 -7.61 8.80
C ALA A 306 36.36 -6.43 8.88
N ALA A 307 36.10 -5.33 8.19
CA ALA A 307 36.92 -4.12 8.24
C ALA A 307 36.80 -3.39 9.60
N GLY A 308 35.61 -3.34 10.20
CA GLY A 308 35.40 -2.73 11.52
C GLY A 308 36.07 -3.49 12.67
N ARG A 309 36.31 -4.81 12.53
CA ARG A 309 37.03 -5.61 13.53
C ARG A 309 38.56 -5.48 13.48
N ARG A 310 39.12 -4.97 12.39
CA ARG A 310 40.58 -4.80 12.22
C ARG A 310 41.10 -3.41 12.66
N GLY A 311 40.22 -2.50 13.08
CA GLY A 311 40.56 -1.12 13.47
C GLY A 311 40.63 -0.84 14.97
N GLY A 312 40.56 -1.86 15.84
CA GLY A 312 40.80 -1.67 17.28
C GLY A 312 42.31 -1.52 17.56
N PRO A 313 42.74 -0.55 18.39
CA PRO A 313 44.16 -0.35 18.64
C PRO A 313 44.75 -1.59 19.30
N ALA A 314 45.75 -2.18 18.65
CA ALA A 314 46.67 -3.10 19.29
C ALA A 314 47.53 -2.30 20.28
N SER A 315 47.04 -2.10 21.50
CA SER A 315 47.88 -1.70 22.62
C SER A 315 48.55 -2.95 23.19
N LEU A 316 49.68 -3.30 22.58
CA LEU A 316 50.71 -4.12 23.21
C LEU A 316 51.74 -3.16 23.83
N SER A 317 51.63 -2.96 25.13
CA SER A 317 52.72 -2.62 26.04
C SER A 317 52.27 -2.88 27.47
#